data_AF-A0A7V0Z0T1-F1
#
_entry.id   AF-A0A7V0Z0T1-F1
#
_cell.length_a   1.000
_cell.length_b   1.000
_cell.length_c   1.000
_cell.angle_alpha   90.00
_cell.angle_beta   90.00
_cell.angle_gamma   90.00
#
_symmetry.space_group_name_H-M   'P 1'
#
loop_
_entity.id
_entity.type
_entity.pdbx_description
1 polymer ?
#
loop_
_entity_poly.entity_id
_entity_poly.type
_entity_poly.pdbx_seq_one_letter_code
_entity_poly.pdbx_strand_id
1 'polypeptide(L)'
;MRIEEGKCVGCGLCISYCPVGAIQLNEDKKNNRKKKVNIDEDQCVECGVCLRAQVCKSQAIYLPELKWPRVARRAFSDPMVEHKETGVPGRGTEEMKTNEVTGRFKRGSWGMAVEVGRPGVGARLWELELIAMALAEKGVVFEPRNPVTFLFADVKTGKLKPELKNEKVLSAIIEFEVKPEQLREVLKILKDISDQVETVFSVDLISFPEEEEKGPALKIAREMGFPVYPNGKVNLGLGRVLNK
;
A
#
# COMPACT_ATOMS: atom_id res chain seq x y z
N MET A 1 18.05 -3.95 0.69
CA MET A 1 19.04 -3.02 1.26
C MET A 1 20.05 -3.81 2.04
N ARG A 2 21.33 -3.45 1.99
CA ARG A 2 22.40 -4.15 2.71
C ARG A 2 23.41 -3.18 3.30
N ILE A 3 24.24 -3.70 4.20
CA ILE A 3 25.34 -2.97 4.83
C ILE A 3 26.67 -3.59 4.37
N GLU A 4 27.58 -2.75 3.89
CA GLU A 4 28.96 -3.11 3.65
C GLU A 4 29.71 -3.07 4.99
N GLU A 5 29.92 -4.25 5.60
CA GLU A 5 30.47 -4.38 6.96
C GLU A 5 31.80 -3.64 7.16
N GLY A 6 32.66 -3.63 6.14
CA GLY A 6 33.97 -2.97 6.19
C GLY A 6 33.90 -1.45 6.37
N LYS A 7 32.83 -0.82 5.87
CA LYS A 7 32.62 0.64 5.97
C LYS A 7 31.77 1.03 7.17
N CYS A 8 31.00 0.11 7.75
CA CYS A 8 30.11 0.42 8.87
C CYS A 8 30.91 0.73 10.13
N VAL A 9 30.70 1.90 10.74
CA VAL A 9 31.35 2.29 12.01
C VAL A 9 30.49 2.02 13.25
N GLY A 10 29.29 1.46 13.08
CA GLY A 10 28.43 1.06 14.21
C GLY A 10 27.76 2.22 14.96
N CYS A 11 27.61 3.41 14.35
CA CYS A 11 27.05 4.58 15.02
C CYS A 11 25.53 4.54 15.26
N GLY A 12 24.79 3.64 14.59
CA GLY A 12 23.34 3.48 14.77
C GLY A 12 22.46 4.59 14.20
N LEU A 13 23.00 5.66 13.62
CA LEU A 13 22.23 6.81 13.13
C LEU A 13 21.16 6.46 12.08
N CYS A 14 21.37 5.40 11.30
CA CYS A 14 20.40 4.95 10.30
C CYS A 14 19.16 4.26 10.86
N ILE A 15 19.15 3.86 12.14
CA ILE A 15 18.05 3.11 12.76
C ILE A 15 16.75 3.92 12.72
N SER A 16 16.80 5.19 13.12
CA SER A 16 15.64 6.09 13.13
C SER A 16 15.07 6.41 11.75
N TYR A 17 15.84 6.16 10.68
CA TYR A 17 15.40 6.36 9.31
C TYR A 17 14.69 5.15 8.71
N CYS A 18 14.66 4.01 9.41
CA CYS A 18 13.95 2.84 8.94
C CYS A 18 12.46 2.93 9.34
N PRO A 19 11.53 3.14 8.39
CA PRO A 19 10.12 3.28 8.74
C PRO A 19 9.50 1.97 9.24
N VAL A 20 10.15 0.82 9.07
CA VAL A 20 9.62 -0.50 9.44
C VAL A 20 10.49 -1.23 10.46
N GLY A 21 11.42 -0.52 11.12
CA GLY A 21 12.25 -1.10 12.17
C GLY A 21 13.23 -2.20 11.73
N ALA A 22 13.49 -2.35 10.44
CA ALA A 22 14.35 -3.41 9.89
C ALA A 22 15.86 -3.20 10.13
N ILE A 23 16.29 -2.09 10.74
CA ILE A 23 17.70 -1.77 10.97
C ILE A 23 18.00 -1.93 12.46
N GLN A 24 18.98 -2.76 12.79
CA GLN A 24 19.33 -3.12 14.16
C GLN A 24 20.83 -2.91 14.41
N LEU A 25 21.19 -2.66 15.68
CA LEU A 25 22.58 -2.55 16.11
C LEU A 25 22.97 -3.82 16.87
N ASN A 26 23.87 -4.59 16.29
CA ASN A 26 24.34 -5.85 16.83
C ASN A 26 25.83 -5.78 17.19
N GLU A 27 26.32 -6.74 17.98
CA GLU A 27 27.74 -6.93 18.19
C GLU A 27 28.43 -7.34 16.88
N ASP A 28 29.66 -6.87 16.68
CA ASP A 28 30.46 -7.26 15.52
C ASP A 28 30.93 -8.71 15.67
N LYS A 29 30.57 -9.56 14.70
CA LYS A 29 30.96 -10.97 14.66
C LYS A 29 32.47 -11.19 14.71
N LYS A 30 33.27 -10.21 14.25
CA LYS A 30 34.74 -10.28 14.23
C LYS A 30 35.38 -9.68 15.48
N ASN A 31 34.66 -8.84 16.22
CA ASN A 31 35.19 -8.16 17.41
C ASN A 31 34.04 -7.74 18.34
N ASN A 32 33.78 -8.53 19.38
CA ASN A 32 32.73 -8.28 20.36
C ASN A 32 32.81 -6.92 21.10
N ARG A 33 33.94 -6.19 21.02
CA ARG A 33 34.07 -4.83 21.56
C ARG A 33 33.53 -3.75 20.61
N LYS A 34 33.17 -4.11 19.38
CA LYS A 34 32.61 -3.22 18.37
C LYS A 34 31.17 -3.61 18.07
N LYS A 35 30.40 -2.63 17.61
CA LYS A 35 29.04 -2.86 17.11
C LYS A 35 28.99 -2.64 15.61
N LYS A 36 28.09 -3.35 14.94
CA LYS A 36 27.77 -3.19 13.52
C LYS A 36 26.27 -3.09 13.35
N VAL A 37 25.87 -2.32 12.36
CA VAL A 37 24.48 -2.28 11.95
C VAL A 37 24.22 -3.41 10.96
N ASN A 38 23.13 -4.13 11.14
CA ASN A 38 22.57 -5.05 10.15
C ASN A 38 21.20 -4.55 9.70
N ILE A 39 20.83 -4.93 8.48
CA ILE A 39 19.47 -4.77 7.97
C ILE A 39 18.87 -6.17 7.94
N ASP A 40 17.76 -6.36 8.65
CA ASP A 40 16.92 -7.53 8.51
C ASP A 40 16.31 -7.52 7.10
N GLU A 41 16.83 -8.39 6.24
CA GLU A 41 16.40 -8.47 4.85
C GLU A 41 14.98 -8.98 4.70
N ASP A 42 14.45 -9.72 5.68
CA ASP A 42 13.07 -10.18 5.65
C ASP A 42 12.10 -9.07 6.03
N GLN A 43 12.45 -8.23 7.02
CA GLN A 43 11.63 -7.09 7.43
C GLN A 43 11.78 -5.85 6.53
N CYS A 44 12.87 -5.75 5.76
CA CYS A 44 13.12 -4.62 4.89
C CYS A 44 12.14 -4.57 3.70
N VAL A 45 11.43 -3.45 3.55
CA VAL A 45 10.49 -3.19 2.46
C VAL A 45 11.12 -2.48 1.26
N GLU A 46 12.45 -2.33 1.23
CA GLU A 46 13.17 -1.69 0.10
C GLU A 46 12.78 -0.22 -0.21
N CYS A 47 12.28 0.52 0.78
CA CYS A 47 11.78 1.90 0.58
C CYS A 47 12.83 2.96 0.22
N GLY A 48 14.13 2.67 0.34
CA GLY A 48 15.18 3.62 -0.04
C GLY A 48 15.49 4.75 0.95
N VAL A 49 14.68 4.96 1.99
CA VAL A 49 14.78 6.15 2.86
C VAL A 49 16.15 6.26 3.54
N CYS A 50 16.66 5.17 4.14
CA CYS A 50 17.96 5.18 4.82
C CYS A 50 19.14 5.48 3.88
N LEU A 51 19.03 5.12 2.59
CA LEU A 51 20.03 5.41 1.58
C LEU A 51 19.90 6.86 1.07
N ARG A 52 18.69 7.27 0.67
CA ARG A 52 18.41 8.61 0.12
C ARG A 52 18.69 9.74 1.11
N ALA A 53 18.45 9.50 2.40
CA ALA A 53 18.73 10.49 3.45
C ALA A 53 20.23 10.77 3.66
N GLN A 54 21.13 9.96 3.06
CA GLN A 54 22.59 10.07 3.21
C GLN A 54 23.04 10.15 4.69
N VAL A 55 22.32 9.46 5.58
CA VAL A 55 22.61 9.42 7.02
C VAL A 55 23.92 8.68 7.32
N CYS A 56 24.27 7.68 6.49
CA CYS A 56 25.50 6.92 6.64
C CYS A 56 26.67 7.66 5.98
N LYS A 57 27.41 8.45 6.77
CA LYS A 57 28.58 9.21 6.28
C LYS A 57 29.71 8.33 5.74
N SER A 58 29.87 7.13 6.26
CA SER A 58 30.84 6.15 5.76
C SER A 58 30.35 5.39 4.51
N GLN A 59 29.15 5.71 4.00
CA GLN A 59 28.58 5.12 2.78
C GLN A 59 28.52 3.58 2.82
N ALA A 60 28.22 3.02 3.99
CA ALA A 60 28.09 1.57 4.18
C ALA A 60 26.73 1.02 3.72
N ILE A 61 25.69 1.85 3.62
CA ILE A 61 24.35 1.42 3.17
C ILE A 61 24.33 1.40 1.64
N TYR A 62 23.85 0.32 1.04
CA TYR A 62 23.68 0.22 -0.40
C TYR A 62 22.44 -0.60 -0.79
N LEU A 63 21.95 -0.34 -2.01
CA LEU A 63 20.89 -1.12 -2.65
C LEU A 63 21.53 -2.12 -3.61
N PRO A 64 21.50 -3.43 -3.33
CA PRO A 64 21.91 -4.43 -4.31
C PRO A 64 20.94 -4.48 -5.49
N GLU A 65 21.34 -5.13 -6.59
CA GLU A 65 20.42 -5.50 -7.66
C GLU A 65 19.28 -6.37 -7.10
N LEU A 66 18.04 -5.92 -7.29
CA LEU A 66 16.86 -6.65 -6.84
C LEU A 66 16.38 -7.57 -7.96
N LYS A 67 16.12 -8.84 -7.62
CA LYS A 67 15.50 -9.82 -8.51
C LYS A 67 14.04 -10.04 -8.15
N TRP A 68 13.23 -10.48 -9.10
CA TRP A 68 11.87 -10.94 -8.82
C TRP A 68 11.91 -12.09 -7.79
N PRO A 69 11.01 -12.16 -6.79
CA PRO A 69 9.88 -11.26 -6.51
C PRO A 69 10.22 -10.00 -5.67
N ARG A 70 11.42 -9.90 -5.11
CA ARG A 70 11.84 -8.80 -4.20
C ARG A 70 11.74 -7.40 -4.79
N VAL A 71 11.78 -7.28 -6.12
CA VAL A 71 11.51 -6.00 -6.83
C VAL A 71 10.16 -5.41 -6.44
N ALA A 72 9.14 -6.24 -6.17
CA ALA A 72 7.82 -5.80 -5.74
C ALA A 72 7.89 -4.98 -4.44
N ARG A 73 8.73 -5.36 -3.47
CA ARG A 73 8.92 -4.59 -2.23
C ARG A 73 9.23 -3.13 -2.52
N ARG A 74 10.17 -2.90 -3.43
CA ARG A 74 10.61 -1.55 -3.80
C ARG A 74 9.50 -0.79 -4.53
N ALA A 75 8.82 -1.41 -5.48
CA ALA A 75 7.74 -0.77 -6.23
C ALA A 75 6.65 -0.22 -5.30
N PHE A 76 6.22 -1.01 -4.30
CA PHE A 76 5.18 -0.62 -3.35
C PHE A 76 5.67 0.24 -2.17
N SER A 77 6.98 0.51 -2.04
CA SER A 77 7.54 1.16 -0.84
C SER A 77 8.41 2.37 -1.12
N ASP A 78 9.00 2.46 -2.31
CA ASP A 78 9.86 3.57 -2.73
C ASP A 78 9.02 4.58 -3.53
N PRO A 79 8.77 5.79 -3.01
CA PRO A 79 7.97 6.79 -3.72
C PRO A 79 8.63 7.28 -5.02
N MET A 80 9.92 7.00 -5.24
CA MET A 80 10.65 7.39 -6.44
C MET A 80 10.60 6.35 -7.55
N VAL A 81 9.92 5.23 -7.35
CA VAL A 81 9.83 4.13 -8.32
C VAL A 81 8.46 4.12 -8.97
N GLU A 82 8.46 4.10 -10.30
CA GLU A 82 7.27 3.89 -11.11
C GLU A 82 6.99 2.39 -11.23
N HIS A 83 5.71 2.03 -11.19
CA HIS A 83 5.29 0.67 -11.54
C HIS A 83 5.38 0.51 -13.05
N LYS A 84 6.16 -0.47 -13.53
CA LYS A 84 6.41 -0.68 -14.96
C LYS A 84 5.13 -0.94 -15.75
N GLU A 85 4.15 -1.54 -15.09
CA GLU A 85 2.87 -1.95 -15.66
C GLU A 85 1.86 -0.79 -15.78
N THR A 86 1.87 0.16 -14.84
CA THR A 86 0.94 1.29 -14.84
C THR A 86 1.56 2.58 -15.38
N GLY A 87 2.89 2.69 -15.39
CA GLY A 87 3.61 3.91 -15.78
C GLY A 87 3.42 5.08 -14.82
N VAL A 88 2.85 4.84 -13.63
CA VAL A 88 2.52 5.86 -12.64
C VAL A 88 3.36 5.64 -11.37
N PRO A 89 3.93 6.70 -10.78
CA PRO A 89 4.57 6.62 -9.47
C PRO A 89 3.52 6.47 -8.36
N GLY A 90 3.70 5.50 -7.46
CA GLY A 90 2.83 5.31 -6.29
C GLY A 90 2.09 3.97 -6.25
N ARG A 91 1.37 3.73 -5.14
CA ARG A 91 0.82 2.40 -4.77
C ARG A 91 -0.63 2.17 -5.23
N GLY A 92 -1.25 3.22 -5.76
CA GLY A 92 -2.62 3.24 -6.26
C GLY A 92 -2.66 4.07 -7.54
N THR A 93 -3.83 4.21 -8.12
CA THR A 93 -4.00 4.97 -9.37
C THR A 93 -4.18 6.46 -9.06
N GLU A 94 -3.66 7.34 -9.94
CA GLU A 94 -3.93 8.78 -9.81
C GLU A 94 -5.43 9.07 -10.00
N GLU A 95 -6.05 8.26 -10.84
CA GLU A 95 -7.39 8.42 -11.36
C GLU A 95 -8.49 8.12 -10.35
N MET A 96 -8.21 7.35 -9.29
CA MET A 96 -9.11 7.24 -8.13
C MET A 96 -9.40 8.61 -7.51
N LYS A 97 -8.47 9.57 -7.65
CA LYS A 97 -8.55 10.93 -7.10
C LYS A 97 -8.95 11.99 -8.14
N THR A 98 -8.96 11.63 -9.44
CA THR A 98 -9.24 12.52 -10.58
C THR A 98 -10.31 11.93 -11.51
N ASN A 99 -11.39 11.40 -10.91
CA ASN A 99 -12.49 10.72 -11.62
C ASN A 99 -13.23 11.60 -12.65
N GLU A 100 -13.19 12.92 -12.51
CA GLU A 100 -13.74 13.91 -13.46
C GLU A 100 -13.01 13.92 -14.82
N VAL A 101 -11.75 13.46 -14.87
CA VAL A 101 -10.98 13.33 -16.13
C VAL A 101 -11.13 11.93 -16.72
N THR A 102 -11.30 10.92 -15.87
CA THR A 102 -11.13 9.51 -16.26
C THR A 102 -12.46 8.77 -16.35
N GLY A 103 -13.45 9.21 -15.57
CA GLY A 103 -14.77 8.63 -15.50
C GLY A 103 -14.78 7.16 -15.09
N ARG A 104 -13.80 6.72 -14.29
CA ARG A 104 -13.66 5.32 -13.84
C ARG A 104 -14.86 4.85 -13.01
N PHE A 105 -15.38 5.70 -12.13
CA PHE A 105 -16.63 5.46 -11.40
C PHE A 105 -17.76 6.27 -12.02
N LYS A 106 -18.92 5.63 -12.21
CA LYS A 106 -20.10 6.25 -12.80
C LYS A 106 -21.12 6.60 -11.71
N ARG A 107 -22.02 7.54 -12.01
CA ARG A 107 -23.19 7.76 -11.14
C ARG A 107 -23.98 6.46 -11.03
N GLY A 108 -24.40 6.12 -9.82
CA GLY A 108 -25.00 4.82 -9.52
C GLY A 108 -24.02 3.78 -8.99
N SER A 109 -22.72 4.09 -8.92
CA SER A 109 -21.72 3.30 -8.20
C SER A 109 -20.75 4.19 -7.43
N TRP A 110 -19.97 3.58 -6.55
CA TRP A 110 -18.96 4.25 -5.74
C TRP A 110 -17.60 3.59 -5.94
N GLY A 111 -16.54 4.39 -5.82
CA GLY A 111 -15.19 3.85 -5.74
C GLY A 111 -14.86 3.53 -4.28
N MET A 112 -14.07 2.49 -4.07
CA MET A 112 -13.48 2.20 -2.77
C MET A 112 -12.01 1.84 -2.94
N ALA A 113 -11.24 2.13 -1.89
CA ALA A 113 -9.89 1.64 -1.78
C ALA A 113 -9.62 1.08 -0.38
N VAL A 114 -8.74 0.08 -0.32
CA VAL A 114 -8.24 -0.47 0.94
C VAL A 114 -6.72 -0.41 0.89
N GLU A 115 -6.13 0.53 1.63
CA GLU A 115 -4.68 0.66 1.77
C GLU A 115 -4.20 -0.24 2.89
N VAL A 116 -3.55 -1.34 2.53
CA VAL A 116 -3.04 -2.37 3.44
C VAL A 116 -1.58 -2.08 3.76
N GLY A 117 -1.24 -1.93 5.04
CA GLY A 117 0.10 -1.58 5.52
C GLY A 117 0.28 -0.08 5.78
N ARG A 118 1.16 0.23 6.72
CA ARG A 118 1.55 1.61 7.10
C ARG A 118 3.01 1.67 7.55
N PRO A 119 3.65 2.85 7.52
CA PRO A 119 4.89 3.06 8.26
C PRO A 119 4.75 2.59 9.71
N GLY A 120 5.77 1.91 10.22
CA GLY A 120 5.79 1.20 11.50
C GLY A 120 5.64 -0.30 11.30
N VAL A 121 4.56 -0.74 10.64
CA VAL A 121 4.15 -2.15 10.57
C VAL A 121 4.51 -2.77 9.21
N GLY A 122 4.23 -2.07 8.12
CA GLY A 122 4.22 -2.61 6.75
C GLY A 122 3.08 -3.63 6.57
N ALA A 123 3.08 -4.34 5.44
CA ALA A 123 2.16 -5.46 5.20
C ALA A 123 2.88 -6.58 4.44
N ARG A 124 2.55 -7.83 4.76
CA ARG A 124 2.87 -8.96 3.89
C ARG A 124 1.78 -9.11 2.85
N LEU A 125 2.16 -9.45 1.62
CA LEU A 125 1.18 -9.53 0.54
C LEU A 125 0.13 -10.65 0.74
N TRP A 126 0.39 -11.68 1.54
CA TRP A 126 -0.64 -12.65 1.91
C TRP A 126 -1.81 -12.02 2.69
N GLU A 127 -1.56 -10.96 3.48
CA GLU A 127 -2.61 -10.22 4.19
C GLU A 127 -3.49 -9.44 3.19
N LEU A 128 -2.85 -8.89 2.15
CA LEU A 128 -3.55 -8.27 1.04
C LEU A 128 -4.40 -9.30 0.25
N GLU A 129 -3.88 -10.51 0.03
CA GLU A 129 -4.64 -11.60 -0.61
C GLU A 129 -5.88 -11.96 0.20
N LEU A 130 -5.76 -12.06 1.53
CA LEU A 130 -6.88 -12.35 2.43
C LEU A 130 -8.01 -11.33 2.24
N ILE A 131 -7.67 -10.04 2.26
CA ILE A 131 -8.64 -8.94 2.05
C ILE A 131 -9.22 -8.99 0.63
N ALA A 132 -8.37 -9.15 -0.39
CA ALA A 132 -8.80 -9.19 -1.78
C ALA A 132 -9.76 -10.35 -2.05
N MET A 133 -9.44 -11.55 -1.58
CA MET A 133 -10.30 -12.72 -1.77
C MET A 133 -11.68 -12.54 -1.12
N ALA A 134 -11.73 -11.98 0.08
CA ALA A 134 -13.00 -11.73 0.76
C ALA A 134 -13.85 -10.65 0.07
N LEU A 135 -13.21 -9.63 -0.49
CA LEU A 135 -13.88 -8.62 -1.32
C LEU A 135 -14.43 -9.26 -2.61
N ALA A 136 -13.65 -10.12 -3.25
CA ALA A 136 -14.04 -10.82 -4.48
C ALA A 136 -15.28 -11.71 -4.28
N GLU A 137 -15.42 -12.36 -3.12
CA GLU A 137 -16.63 -13.13 -2.76
C GLU A 137 -17.90 -12.28 -2.71
N LYS A 138 -17.78 -10.96 -2.50
CA LYS A 138 -18.90 -10.01 -2.58
C LYS A 138 -19.18 -9.49 -3.98
N GLY A 139 -18.45 -10.00 -4.98
CA GLY A 139 -18.62 -9.65 -6.38
C GLY A 139 -18.16 -8.23 -6.71
N VAL A 140 -17.18 -7.69 -5.98
CA VAL A 140 -16.57 -6.41 -6.36
C VAL A 140 -15.75 -6.58 -7.63
N VAL A 141 -15.54 -5.47 -8.35
CA VAL A 141 -14.71 -5.44 -9.54
C VAL A 141 -13.45 -4.64 -9.23
N PHE A 142 -12.29 -5.32 -9.20
CA PHE A 142 -11.00 -4.66 -9.00
C PHE A 142 -10.66 -3.76 -10.19
N GLU A 143 -10.07 -2.60 -9.90
CA GLU A 143 -9.63 -1.64 -10.91
C GLU A 143 -8.53 -2.26 -11.79
N PRO A 144 -8.76 -2.46 -13.10
CA PRO A 144 -7.82 -3.15 -13.99
C PRO A 144 -6.45 -2.48 -14.10
N ARG A 145 -6.38 -1.15 -13.89
CA ARG A 145 -5.14 -0.37 -13.97
C ARG A 145 -4.46 -0.17 -12.62
N ASN A 146 -4.98 -0.75 -11.54
CA ASN A 146 -4.37 -0.63 -10.22
C ASN A 146 -3.10 -1.52 -10.12
N PRO A 147 -1.99 -1.02 -9.54
CA PRO A 147 -0.75 -1.79 -9.38
C PRO A 147 -0.94 -3.16 -8.69
N VAL A 148 -1.83 -3.26 -7.71
CA VAL A 148 -2.13 -4.52 -7.00
C VAL A 148 -2.80 -5.53 -7.92
N THR A 149 -3.66 -5.08 -8.84
CA THR A 149 -4.36 -5.98 -9.79
C THR A 149 -3.37 -6.79 -10.65
N PHE A 150 -2.20 -6.22 -10.99
CA PHE A 150 -1.14 -6.93 -11.72
C PHE A 150 -0.39 -7.99 -10.90
N LEU A 151 -0.55 -7.98 -9.57
CA LEU A 151 0.00 -9.00 -8.67
C LEU A 151 -0.89 -10.24 -8.59
N PHE A 152 -2.16 -10.14 -8.99
CA PHE A 152 -3.07 -11.28 -8.98
C PHE A 152 -2.67 -12.30 -10.05
N ALA A 153 -2.65 -13.57 -9.68
CA ALA A 153 -2.67 -14.68 -10.61
C ALA A 153 -4.08 -14.86 -11.21
N ASP A 154 -5.11 -14.54 -10.43
CA ASP A 154 -6.50 -14.50 -10.87
C ASP A 154 -7.20 -13.28 -10.29
N VAL A 155 -7.51 -12.33 -11.18
CA VAL A 155 -8.18 -11.07 -10.83
C VAL A 155 -9.58 -11.34 -10.28
N LYS A 156 -10.30 -12.35 -10.77
CA LYS A 156 -11.69 -12.59 -10.33
C LYS A 156 -11.78 -13.04 -8.89
N THR A 157 -10.76 -13.75 -8.41
CA THR A 157 -10.71 -14.22 -7.03
C THR A 157 -9.83 -13.35 -6.13
N GLY A 158 -9.07 -12.39 -6.67
CA GLY A 158 -8.10 -11.62 -5.90
C GLY A 158 -6.89 -12.45 -5.42
N LYS A 159 -6.70 -13.65 -5.99
CA LYS A 159 -5.63 -14.56 -5.60
C LYS A 159 -4.29 -14.08 -6.14
N LEU A 160 -3.28 -13.98 -5.29
CA LEU A 160 -1.94 -13.52 -5.67
C LEU A 160 -1.12 -14.59 -6.37
N LYS A 161 -0.15 -14.14 -7.17
CA LYS A 161 0.94 -15.00 -7.65
C LYS A 161 1.67 -15.62 -6.42
N PRO A 162 1.80 -16.95 -6.32
CA PRO A 162 2.29 -17.62 -5.11
C PRO A 162 3.64 -17.12 -4.60
N GLU A 163 4.55 -16.74 -5.51
CA GLU A 163 5.88 -16.24 -5.17
C GLU A 163 5.87 -14.86 -4.48
N LEU A 164 4.76 -14.12 -4.54
CA LEU A 164 4.65 -12.79 -3.93
C LEU A 164 4.18 -12.82 -2.48
N LYS A 165 3.53 -13.89 -2.03
CA LYS A 165 2.80 -13.94 -0.74
C LYS A 165 3.63 -13.47 0.46
N ASN A 166 4.91 -13.85 0.50
CA ASN A 166 5.80 -13.55 1.62
C ASN A 166 6.57 -12.23 1.46
N GLU A 167 6.41 -11.51 0.34
CA GLU A 167 7.04 -10.20 0.17
C GLU A 167 6.42 -9.18 1.12
N LYS A 168 7.26 -8.39 1.80
CA LYS A 168 6.84 -7.31 2.69
C LYS A 168 6.92 -5.98 1.96
N VAL A 169 5.82 -5.23 1.96
CA VAL A 169 5.72 -3.89 1.38
C VAL A 169 5.41 -2.87 2.48
N LEU A 170 5.68 -1.59 2.22
CA LEU A 170 5.30 -0.52 3.14
C LEU A 170 3.78 -0.37 3.21
N SER A 171 3.13 -0.35 2.03
CA SER A 171 1.69 -0.29 1.87
C SER A 171 1.32 -0.71 0.43
N ALA A 172 0.14 -1.28 0.24
CA ALA A 172 -0.41 -1.58 -1.09
C ALA A 172 -1.92 -1.29 -1.09
N ILE A 173 -2.43 -0.72 -2.18
CA ILE A 173 -3.80 -0.20 -2.24
C ILE A 173 -4.63 -1.05 -3.20
N ILE A 174 -5.59 -1.79 -2.64
CA ILE A 174 -6.61 -2.46 -3.42
C ILE A 174 -7.63 -1.40 -3.83
N GLU A 175 -7.91 -1.26 -5.12
CA GLU A 175 -8.90 -0.32 -5.63
C GLU A 175 -9.99 -1.08 -6.37
N PHE A 176 -11.25 -0.73 -6.13
CA PHE A 176 -12.39 -1.42 -6.72
C PHE A 176 -13.63 -0.53 -6.78
N GLU A 177 -14.55 -0.91 -7.65
CA GLU A 177 -15.90 -0.34 -7.72
C GLU A 177 -16.85 -1.14 -6.83
N VAL A 178 -17.75 -0.44 -6.13
CA VAL A 178 -18.82 -1.03 -5.32
C VAL A 178 -20.17 -0.47 -5.76
N LYS A 179 -21.16 -1.34 -5.90
CA LYS A 179 -22.55 -0.93 -6.14
C LYS A 179 -23.27 -0.58 -4.84
N PRO A 180 -24.33 0.25 -4.87
CA PRO A 180 -25.07 0.63 -3.67
C PRO A 180 -25.54 -0.54 -2.81
N GLU A 181 -26.02 -1.61 -3.44
CA GLU A 181 -26.48 -2.83 -2.79
C GLU A 181 -25.35 -3.63 -2.12
N GLN A 182 -24.09 -3.44 -2.54
CA GLN A 182 -22.93 -4.17 -2.01
C GLN A 182 -22.27 -3.46 -0.82
N LEU A 183 -22.42 -2.13 -0.69
CA LEU A 183 -21.62 -1.32 0.24
C LEU A 183 -21.70 -1.81 1.70
N ARG A 184 -22.89 -2.14 2.20
CA ARG A 184 -23.06 -2.60 3.59
C ARG A 184 -22.30 -3.90 3.85
N GLU A 185 -22.42 -4.86 2.96
CA GLU A 185 -21.74 -6.16 3.07
C GLU A 185 -20.22 -6.01 2.92
N VAL A 186 -19.76 -5.14 2.02
CA VAL A 186 -18.33 -4.80 1.86
C VAL A 186 -17.76 -4.15 3.13
N LEU A 187 -18.45 -3.16 3.70
CA LEU A 187 -18.00 -2.53 4.94
C LEU A 187 -18.00 -3.51 6.12
N LYS A 188 -19.00 -4.38 6.20
CA LYS A 188 -19.07 -5.42 7.22
C LYS A 188 -17.89 -6.40 7.12
N ILE A 189 -17.63 -6.95 5.93
CA ILE A 189 -16.52 -7.91 5.77
C ILE A 189 -15.15 -7.27 6.04
N LEU A 190 -14.96 -6.00 5.69
CA LEU A 190 -13.74 -5.27 6.04
C LEU A 190 -13.58 -5.12 7.56
N LYS A 191 -14.67 -4.88 8.29
CA LYS A 191 -14.64 -4.85 9.76
C LYS A 191 -14.35 -6.24 10.35
N ASP A 192 -14.94 -7.30 9.80
CA ASP A 192 -14.73 -8.67 10.28
C ASP A 192 -13.29 -9.17 10.00
N ILE A 193 -12.66 -8.69 8.92
CA ILE A 193 -11.28 -9.04 8.55
C ILE A 193 -10.24 -8.23 9.30
N SER A 194 -10.57 -7.06 9.85
CA SER A 194 -9.60 -6.27 10.61
C SER A 194 -9.04 -7.03 11.82
N ASP A 195 -9.79 -7.98 12.37
CA ASP A 195 -9.35 -8.84 13.48
C ASP A 195 -8.54 -10.06 13.03
N GLN A 196 -8.36 -10.27 11.72
CA GLN A 196 -7.70 -11.44 11.14
C GLN A 196 -6.34 -11.11 10.49
N VAL A 197 -5.92 -9.85 10.51
CA VAL A 197 -4.66 -9.38 9.95
C VAL A 197 -3.71 -8.92 11.05
N GLU A 198 -2.40 -9.06 10.83
CA GLU A 198 -1.38 -8.57 11.76
C GLU A 198 -0.96 -7.12 11.41
N THR A 199 -1.23 -6.71 10.17
CA THR A 199 -1.08 -5.35 9.68
C THR A 199 -2.28 -4.46 10.05
N VAL A 200 -2.24 -3.22 9.59
CA VAL A 200 -3.35 -2.29 9.65
C VAL A 200 -3.75 -1.91 8.23
N PHE A 201 -5.02 -1.55 8.03
CA PHE A 201 -5.46 -0.96 6.78
C PHE A 201 -6.42 0.20 7.00
N SER A 202 -6.46 1.10 6.03
CA SER A 202 -7.46 2.17 5.95
C SER A 202 -8.40 1.93 4.78
N VAL A 203 -9.65 2.36 4.94
CA VAL A 203 -10.71 2.24 3.94
C VAL A 203 -11.06 3.63 3.42
N ASP A 204 -10.96 3.80 2.11
CA ASP A 204 -11.38 5.00 1.40
C ASP A 204 -12.71 4.75 0.68
N LEU A 205 -13.59 5.75 0.71
CA LEU A 205 -14.88 5.73 0.02
C LEU A 205 -15.02 6.96 -0.86
N ILE A 206 -15.10 6.74 -2.17
CA ILE A 206 -15.22 7.75 -3.20
C ILE A 206 -16.67 7.77 -3.67
N SER A 207 -17.33 8.90 -3.47
CA SER A 207 -18.73 9.08 -3.88
C SER A 207 -18.94 10.45 -4.50
N PHE A 208 -20.01 10.58 -5.28
CA PHE A 208 -20.44 11.88 -5.78
C PHE A 208 -21.11 12.66 -4.64
N PRO A 209 -20.83 13.96 -4.49
CA PRO A 209 -21.64 14.81 -3.63
C PRO A 209 -23.04 14.91 -4.25
N GLU A 210 -24.05 14.42 -3.54
CA GLU A 210 -25.46 14.68 -3.86
C GLU A 210 -25.91 15.96 -3.12
N GLU A 211 -26.91 16.67 -3.64
CA GLU A 211 -27.23 18.04 -3.20
C GLU A 211 -27.85 18.12 -1.78
N GLU A 212 -28.46 17.04 -1.28
CA GLU A 212 -29.29 17.09 -0.05
C GLU A 212 -28.65 16.43 1.18
N GLU A 213 -27.70 15.50 0.98
CA GLU A 213 -26.90 14.90 2.05
C GLU A 213 -25.46 14.80 1.51
N LYS A 214 -24.43 14.68 2.35
CA LYS A 214 -23.04 14.41 1.89
C LYS A 214 -22.89 13.03 1.20
N GLY A 215 -23.81 12.63 0.32
CA GLY A 215 -23.91 11.37 -0.41
C GLY A 215 -24.53 10.22 0.42
N PRO A 216 -25.40 9.39 -0.18
CA PRO A 216 -25.96 8.19 0.46
C PRO A 216 -24.87 7.21 0.92
N ALA A 217 -23.73 7.17 0.25
CA ALA A 217 -22.58 6.36 0.64
C ALA A 217 -22.05 6.72 2.04
N LEU A 218 -21.92 8.02 2.36
CA LEU A 218 -21.44 8.46 3.66
C LEU A 218 -22.47 8.22 4.77
N LYS A 219 -23.77 8.29 4.46
CA LYS A 219 -24.83 7.94 5.40
C LYS A 219 -24.74 6.47 5.79
N ILE A 220 -24.62 5.57 4.80
CA ILE A 220 -24.43 4.14 5.04
C ILE A 220 -23.17 3.88 5.88
N ALA A 221 -22.04 4.53 5.57
CA ALA A 221 -20.80 4.39 6.34
C ALA A 221 -20.99 4.78 7.82
N ARG A 222 -21.68 5.91 8.10
CA ARG A 222 -21.97 6.34 9.47
C ARG A 222 -22.89 5.37 10.21
N GLU A 223 -23.94 4.88 9.56
CA GLU A 223 -24.86 3.90 10.15
C GLU A 223 -24.16 2.58 10.47
N MET A 224 -23.16 2.19 9.68
CA MET A 224 -22.30 1.03 9.92
C MET A 224 -21.22 1.28 11.00
N GLY A 225 -21.18 2.48 11.58
CA GLY A 225 -20.25 2.86 12.64
C GLY A 225 -18.85 3.27 12.17
N PHE A 226 -18.66 3.55 10.88
CA PHE A 226 -17.38 4.05 10.37
C PHE A 226 -17.22 5.56 10.65
N PRO A 227 -16.06 6.00 11.15
CA PRO A 227 -15.78 7.42 11.29
C PRO A 227 -15.66 8.06 9.90
N VAL A 228 -16.48 9.08 9.64
CA VAL A 228 -16.40 9.87 8.39
C VAL A 228 -15.74 11.20 8.70
N TYR A 229 -14.49 11.35 8.25
CA TYR A 229 -13.70 12.55 8.49
C TYR A 229 -14.11 13.70 7.57
N PRO A 230 -14.12 14.95 8.05
CA PRO A 230 -14.45 16.11 7.22
C PRO A 230 -13.37 16.44 6.18
N ASN A 231 -12.13 15.99 6.40
CA ASN A 231 -10.94 16.35 5.60
C ASN A 231 -10.76 15.48 4.35
N GLY A 232 -11.85 15.11 3.69
CA GLY A 232 -11.80 14.34 2.45
C GLY A 232 -11.19 15.14 1.30
N LYS A 233 -10.60 14.45 0.33
CA LYS A 233 -10.20 15.08 -0.93
C LYS A 233 -11.46 15.35 -1.76
N VAL A 234 -11.82 16.63 -1.89
CA VAL A 234 -12.94 17.04 -2.75
C VAL A 234 -12.40 17.32 -4.14
N ASN A 235 -12.91 16.58 -5.11
CA ASN A 235 -12.69 16.90 -6.50
C ASN A 235 -13.75 17.92 -6.96
N LEU A 236 -13.31 19.08 -7.47
CA LEU A 236 -14.21 20.16 -7.89
C LEU A 236 -14.90 19.89 -9.22
N GLY A 237 -14.54 18.83 -9.94
CA GLY A 237 -15.16 18.48 -11.23
C GLY A 237 -14.82 19.45 -12.37
N LEU A 238 -13.71 20.20 -12.25
CA LEU A 238 -13.27 21.16 -13.27
C LEU A 238 -12.59 20.50 -14.47
N GLY A 239 -12.14 19.24 -14.32
CA GLY A 239 -11.62 18.44 -15.42
C GLY A 239 -12.73 18.04 -16.39
N ARG A 240 -12.35 17.75 -17.62
CA ARG A 240 -13.25 17.22 -18.64
C ARG A 240 -12.79 15.82 -18.98
N VAL A 241 -13.74 14.88 -19.15
CA VAL A 241 -13.45 13.57 -19.72
C VAL A 241 -13.07 13.80 -21.19
N LEU A 242 -11.78 14.00 -21.44
CA LEU A 242 -11.26 14.29 -22.78
C LEU A 242 -11.03 13.03 -23.62
N ASN A 243 -11.07 11.85 -23.01
CA ASN A 243 -10.91 10.58 -23.70
C ASN A 243 -12.27 9.89 -23.84
N LYS A 244 -12.91 10.09 -25.01
CA LYS A 244 -13.90 9.16 -25.56
C LYS A 244 -13.19 8.05 -26.32
#